data_AF-A0A434FJ81-F1
#
_entry.id   AF-A0A434FJ81-F1
#
_cell.length_a   1.000
_cell.length_b   1.000
_cell.length_c   1.000
_cell.angle_alpha   90.00
_cell.angle_beta   90.00
_cell.angle_gamma   90.00
#
_symmetry.space_group_name_H-M   'P 1'
#
loop_
_entity.id
_entity.type
_entity.pdbx_description
1 polymer ?
#
loop_
_entity_poly.entity_id
_entity_poly.type
_entity_poly.pdbx_seq_one_letter_code
_entity_poly.pdbx_strand_id
1 'polypeptide(L)'
;VMWFLFRTRTGLTLRSIGDSHTSAHALGIKVIRYRYLAVVFGGACAGLAGGHLSLVYTPQWVENMSAGRGWIALALVVFASWRPWRVLAGAYIFGAVWIGQLHAQAFGIPVPSQFLSSLPYLATIVVLVLISRNKRLTMMNTPASLGQPFVPDR
;
A
#
# COMPACT_ATOMS: atom_id res chain seq x y z
N VAL A 1 -5.76 5.20 -9.50
CA VAL A 1 -6.30 3.99 -8.83
C VAL A 1 -7.72 4.18 -8.28
N MET A 2 -7.97 5.15 -7.39
CA MET A 2 -9.31 5.35 -6.80
C MET A 2 -10.40 5.60 -7.86
N TRP A 3 -10.18 6.56 -8.77
CA TRP A 3 -11.13 6.84 -9.84
C TRP A 3 -11.42 5.60 -10.70
N PHE A 4 -10.39 4.84 -11.06
CA PHE A 4 -10.55 3.58 -11.80
C PHE A 4 -11.43 2.58 -11.04
N LEU A 5 -11.14 2.31 -9.76
CA LEU A 5 -11.88 1.31 -8.98
C LEU A 5 -13.36 1.66 -8.73
N PHE A 6 -13.71 2.95 -8.65
CA PHE A 6 -15.06 3.39 -8.30
C PHE A 6 -15.87 3.98 -9.46
N ARG A 7 -15.24 4.35 -10.58
CA ARG A 7 -15.91 5.06 -11.67
C ARG A 7 -15.88 4.33 -13.01
N THR A 8 -15.07 3.29 -13.19
CA THR A 8 -14.99 2.55 -14.47
C THR A 8 -15.65 1.17 -14.38
N ARG A 9 -16.16 0.69 -15.53
CA ARG A 9 -16.72 -0.67 -15.65
C ARG A 9 -15.68 -1.74 -15.31
N THR A 10 -14.45 -1.58 -15.81
CA THR A 10 -13.34 -2.49 -15.55
C THR A 10 -12.92 -2.50 -14.07
N GLY A 11 -13.02 -1.37 -13.37
CA GLY A 11 -12.80 -1.29 -11.93
C GLY A 11 -13.89 -2.02 -11.13
N LEU A 12 -15.16 -1.88 -11.55
CA LEU A 12 -16.26 -2.65 -10.96
C LEU A 12 -16.08 -4.16 -11.16
N THR A 13 -15.68 -4.59 -12.37
CA THR A 13 -15.34 -5.99 -12.67
C THR A 13 -14.21 -6.51 -11.78
N LEU A 14 -13.16 -5.72 -11.55
CA LEU A 14 -12.06 -6.13 -10.69
C LEU A 14 -12.51 -6.31 -9.23
N ARG A 15 -13.41 -5.45 -8.73
CA ARG A 15 -13.98 -5.57 -7.38
C ARG A 15 -14.91 -6.77 -7.25
N SER A 16 -15.75 -7.04 -8.25
CA SER A 16 -16.64 -8.19 -8.23
C SER A 16 -15.88 -9.52 -8.28
N ILE A 17 -14.76 -9.59 -9.02
CA ILE A 17 -13.83 -10.74 -8.96
C ILE A 17 -13.26 -10.93 -7.56
N GLY A 18 -13.00 -9.83 -6.82
CA GLY A 18 -12.54 -9.88 -5.43
C GLY A 18 -13.59 -10.38 -4.45
N ASP A 19 -14.87 -10.08 -4.70
CA ASP A 19 -15.98 -10.57 -3.87
C ASP A 19 -16.29 -12.04 -4.16
N SER A 20 -16.45 -12.44 -5.42
CA SER A 20 -16.66 -13.85 -5.81
C SER A 20 -16.08 -14.16 -7.19
N HIS A 21 -14.96 -14.89 -7.20
CA HIS A 21 -14.32 -15.30 -8.44
C HIS A 21 -15.12 -16.36 -9.23
N THR A 22 -15.92 -17.20 -8.55
CA THR A 22 -16.75 -18.22 -9.21
C THR A 22 -17.92 -17.58 -9.96
N SER A 23 -18.60 -16.62 -9.32
CA SER A 23 -19.70 -15.87 -9.94
C SER A 23 -19.22 -15.03 -11.13
N ALA A 24 -18.04 -14.40 -11.01
CA ALA A 24 -17.44 -13.67 -12.11
C ALA A 24 -17.09 -14.59 -13.30
N HIS A 25 -16.61 -15.81 -13.03
CA HIS A 25 -16.30 -16.77 -14.08
C HIS A 25 -17.55 -17.28 -14.80
N ALA A 26 -18.64 -17.54 -14.07
CA ALA A 26 -19.93 -17.94 -14.64
C ALA A 26 -20.51 -16.88 -15.60
N LEU A 27 -20.17 -15.60 -15.40
CA LEU A 27 -20.52 -14.50 -16.31
C LEU A 27 -19.58 -14.37 -17.52
N GLY A 28 -18.64 -15.29 -17.72
CA GLY A 28 -17.69 -15.29 -18.83
C GLY A 28 -16.46 -14.40 -18.62
N ILE A 29 -16.23 -13.89 -17.40
CA ILE A 29 -15.10 -13.00 -17.10
C ILE A 29 -13.83 -13.81 -16.91
N LYS A 30 -12.75 -13.41 -17.61
CA LYS A 30 -11.43 -14.07 -17.52
C LYS A 30 -10.68 -13.67 -16.25
N VAL A 31 -11.05 -14.26 -15.11
CA VAL A 31 -10.50 -13.99 -13.76
C VAL A 31 -8.97 -13.95 -13.73
N ILE A 32 -8.31 -14.94 -14.33
CA ILE A 32 -6.85 -15.07 -14.34
C ILE A 32 -6.18 -13.84 -14.96
N ARG A 33 -6.71 -13.34 -16.09
CA ARG A 33 -6.15 -12.16 -16.77
C ARG A 33 -6.22 -10.92 -15.90
N TYR A 34 -7.34 -10.70 -15.22
CA TYR A 34 -7.50 -9.56 -14.32
C TYR A 34 -6.57 -9.64 -13.10
N ARG A 35 -6.37 -10.84 -12.53
CA ARG A 35 -5.41 -11.05 -11.44
C ARG A 35 -3.97 -10.73 -11.88
N TYR A 36 -3.54 -11.25 -13.03
CA TYR A 36 -2.20 -10.95 -13.56
C TYR A 36 -2.01 -9.47 -13.88
N LEU A 37 -2.99 -8.82 -14.50
CA LEU A 37 -2.92 -7.38 -14.79
C LEU A 37 -2.77 -6.56 -13.50
N ALA A 38 -3.48 -6.93 -12.43
CA ALA A 38 -3.35 -6.25 -11.14
C ALA A 38 -1.94 -6.43 -10.53
N VAL A 39 -1.36 -7.62 -10.62
CA VAL A 39 0.00 -7.91 -10.12
C VAL A 39 1.06 -7.17 -10.94
N VAL A 40 0.95 -7.19 -12.27
CA VAL A 40 1.87 -6.47 -13.17
C VAL A 40 1.80 -4.96 -12.91
N PHE A 41 0.60 -4.41 -12.72
CA PHE A 41 0.44 -3.01 -12.35
C PHE A 41 1.11 -2.68 -11.00
N GLY A 42 0.93 -3.53 -9.98
CA GLY A 42 1.61 -3.36 -8.69
C GLY A 42 3.14 -3.42 -8.81
N GLY A 43 3.66 -4.38 -9.58
CA GLY A 43 5.09 -4.50 -9.88
C GLY A 43 5.64 -3.29 -10.63
N ALA A 44 4.91 -2.75 -11.60
CA ALA A 44 5.29 -1.53 -12.32
C ALA A 44 5.36 -0.32 -11.38
N CYS A 45 4.40 -0.15 -10.46
CA CYS A 45 4.45 0.90 -9.45
C CYS A 45 5.66 0.75 -8.50
N ALA A 46 5.99 -0.47 -8.09
CA ALA A 46 7.18 -0.74 -7.27
C ALA A 46 8.48 -0.43 -8.04
N GLY A 47 8.54 -0.76 -9.33
CA GLY A 47 9.66 -0.42 -10.21
C GLY A 47 9.85 1.10 -10.36
N LEU A 48 8.77 1.85 -10.57
CA LEU A 48 8.80 3.31 -10.63
C LEU A 48 9.30 3.93 -9.32
N ALA A 49 8.87 3.38 -8.17
CA ALA A 49 9.36 3.81 -6.87
C ALA A 49 10.87 3.55 -6.70
N GLY A 50 11.37 2.41 -7.19
CA GLY A 50 12.81 2.13 -7.24
C GLY A 50 13.58 3.10 -8.13
N GLY A 51 13.06 3.40 -9.33
CA GLY A 51 13.66 4.39 -10.24
C GLY A 51 13.75 5.79 -9.62
N HIS A 52 12.73 6.21 -8.87
CA HIS A 52 12.74 7.49 -8.17
C HIS A 52 13.88 7.58 -7.12
N LEU A 53 14.23 6.47 -6.45
CA LEU A 53 15.33 6.46 -5.49
C LEU A 53 16.68 6.77 -6.16
N SER A 54 16.95 6.18 -7.32
CA SER A 54 18.22 6.34 -8.04
C SER A 54 18.31 7.61 -8.89
N LEU A 55 17.19 8.19 -9.30
CA LEU A 55 17.17 9.38 -10.14
C LEU A 55 16.98 10.70 -9.37
N VAL A 56 16.13 10.71 -8.34
CA VAL A 56 15.69 11.94 -7.67
C VAL A 56 16.26 12.04 -6.26
N TYR A 57 16.20 10.96 -5.47
CA TYR A 57 16.59 11.01 -4.06
C TYR A 57 18.11 11.13 -3.89
N THR A 58 18.88 10.37 -4.66
CA THR A 58 20.33 10.55 -4.75
C THR A 58 20.71 10.15 -6.16
N PRO A 59 21.19 11.08 -7.02
CA PRO A 59 21.53 10.80 -8.42
C PRO A 59 22.85 10.02 -8.53
N GLN A 60 23.00 8.99 -7.72
CA GLN A 60 24.10 8.04 -7.71
C GLN A 60 23.56 6.72 -7.17
N TRP A 61 24.06 5.61 -7.69
CA TRP A 61 23.71 4.30 -7.15
C TRP A 61 24.55 4.02 -5.91
N VAL A 62 23.87 3.78 -4.78
CA VAL A 62 24.51 3.39 -3.51
C VAL A 62 23.95 2.04 -3.08
N GLU A 63 24.81 1.13 -2.62
CA GLU A 63 24.35 -0.11 -2.02
C GLU A 63 23.44 0.19 -0.81
N ASN A 64 22.37 -0.60 -0.66
CA ASN A 64 21.39 -0.43 0.41
C ASN A 64 20.62 0.91 0.41
N MET A 65 20.39 1.53 -0.75
CA MET A 65 19.55 2.74 -0.89
C MET A 65 18.15 2.65 -0.24
N SER A 66 17.53 1.47 -0.30
CA SER A 66 16.23 1.25 0.33
C SER A 66 16.32 1.17 1.87
N ALA A 67 17.50 0.89 2.44
CA ALA A 67 17.80 0.85 3.86
C ALA A 67 16.74 0.11 4.71
N GLY A 68 16.15 -0.96 4.17
CA GLY A 68 15.09 -1.73 4.85
C GLY A 68 13.72 -1.04 4.90
N ARG A 69 13.52 0.15 4.32
CA ARG A 69 12.26 0.94 4.37
C ARG A 69 11.04 0.27 3.70
N GLY A 70 11.22 -0.90 3.09
CA GLY A 70 10.14 -1.68 2.47
C GLY A 70 9.05 -2.09 3.47
N TRP A 71 9.35 -2.18 4.76
CA TRP A 71 8.35 -2.49 5.80
C TRP A 71 7.22 -1.44 5.87
N ILE A 72 7.48 -0.18 5.47
CA ILE A 72 6.46 0.88 5.43
C ILE A 72 5.35 0.50 4.44
N ALA A 73 5.69 -0.14 3.31
CA ALA A 73 4.70 -0.60 2.35
C ALA A 73 3.78 -1.67 2.96
N LEU A 74 4.32 -2.61 3.74
CA LEU A 74 3.52 -3.61 4.46
C LEU A 74 2.59 -2.94 5.48
N ALA A 75 3.09 -1.98 6.24
CA ALA A 75 2.28 -1.21 7.19
C ALA A 75 1.14 -0.47 6.49
N LEU A 76 1.42 0.19 5.36
CA LEU A 76 0.42 0.90 4.56
C LEU A 76 -0.67 -0.02 4.02
N VAL A 77 -0.33 -1.26 3.61
CA VAL A 77 -1.34 -2.25 3.15
C VAL A 77 -2.33 -2.57 4.27
N VAL A 78 -1.84 -2.75 5.50
CA VAL A 78 -2.69 -2.99 6.68
C VAL A 78 -3.56 -1.76 6.99
N PHE A 79 -2.95 -0.57 7.00
CA PHE A 79 -3.64 0.70 7.27
C PHE A 79 -4.69 1.07 6.24
N ALA A 80 -4.43 0.74 4.99
CA ALA A 80 -5.34 0.97 3.88
C ALA A 80 -6.68 0.28 4.12
N SER A 81 -6.68 -0.91 4.75
CA SER A 81 -7.89 -1.69 5.03
C SER A 81 -8.80 -1.73 3.80
N TRP A 82 -8.23 -2.06 2.64
CA TRP A 82 -8.90 -2.15 1.33
C TRP A 82 -9.47 -0.84 0.75
N ARG A 83 -9.20 0.31 1.37
CA ARG A 83 -9.62 1.64 0.88
C ARG A 83 -8.44 2.43 0.32
N PRO A 84 -8.44 2.77 -0.99
CA PRO A 84 -7.34 3.52 -1.62
C PRO A 84 -7.05 4.88 -0.98
N TRP A 85 -8.07 5.58 -0.48
CA TRP A 85 -7.87 6.89 0.13
C TRP A 85 -7.04 6.84 1.42
N ARG A 86 -7.16 5.74 2.19
CA ARG A 86 -6.41 5.53 3.44
C ARG A 86 -4.93 5.26 3.16
N VAL A 87 -4.61 4.62 2.02
CA VAL A 87 -3.22 4.46 1.56
C VAL A 87 -2.57 5.83 1.37
N LEU A 88 -3.25 6.76 0.70
CA LEU A 88 -2.73 8.10 0.43
C LEU A 88 -2.50 8.89 1.73
N ALA A 89 -3.48 8.88 2.63
CA ALA A 89 -3.35 9.54 3.93
C ALA A 89 -2.19 8.95 4.74
N GLY A 90 -2.06 7.63 4.79
CA GLY A 90 -0.95 6.96 5.45
C GLY A 90 0.39 7.33 4.83
N ALA A 91 0.52 7.27 3.51
CA ALA A 91 1.76 7.59 2.81
C ALA A 91 2.21 9.03 3.08
N TYR A 92 1.27 9.98 3.14
CA TYR A 92 1.57 11.38 3.45
C TYR A 92 2.07 11.55 4.88
N ILE A 93 1.47 10.87 5.86
CA ILE A 93 1.92 10.90 7.26
C ILE A 93 3.34 10.32 7.38
N PHE A 94 3.61 9.17 6.77
CA PHE A 94 4.95 8.58 6.79
C PHE A 94 5.99 9.48 6.12
N GLY A 95 5.65 10.09 4.98
CA GLY A 95 6.52 11.05 4.30
C GLY A 95 6.79 12.30 5.14
N ALA A 96 5.76 12.84 5.81
CA ALA A 96 5.90 13.98 6.70
C ALA A 96 6.77 13.68 7.92
N VAL A 97 6.59 12.50 8.53
CA VAL A 97 7.44 12.04 9.65
C VAL A 97 8.89 11.85 9.17
N TRP A 98 9.08 11.29 7.97
CA TRP A 98 10.40 11.08 7.38
C TRP A 98 11.15 12.40 7.12
N ILE A 99 10.50 13.37 6.46
CA ILE A 99 11.08 14.68 6.18
C ILE A 99 11.27 15.50 7.46
N GLY A 100 10.32 15.41 8.40
CA GLY A 100 10.40 16.05 9.70
C GLY A 100 11.60 15.57 10.51
N GLN A 101 11.91 14.26 10.46
CA GLN A 101 13.12 13.71 11.04
C GLN A 101 14.38 14.37 10.47
N LEU A 102 14.48 14.46 9.14
CA LEU A 102 15.64 15.04 8.45
C LEU A 102 15.84 16.52 8.82
N HIS A 103 14.76 17.31 8.87
CA HIS A 103 14.82 18.72 9.26
C HIS A 103 15.15 18.89 10.75
N ALA A 104 14.55 18.09 11.64
CA ALA A 104 14.83 18.16 13.08
C ALA A 104 16.30 17.83 13.41
N GLN A 105 16.93 16.93 12.66
CA GLN A 105 18.38 16.69 12.75
C GLN A 105 19.19 17.89 12.23
N ALA A 106 18.76 18.53 11.15
CA ALA A 106 19.43 19.71 10.59
C ALA A 106 19.35 20.95 11.49
N PHE A 107 18.27 21.13 12.25
CA PHE A 107 18.09 22.24 13.20
C PHE A 107 18.85 22.09 14.52
N GLY A 108 19.56 20.98 14.74
CA GLY A 108 20.40 20.79 15.94
C GLY A 108 19.61 20.65 17.25
N ILE A 109 18.36 20.22 17.20
CA ILE A 109 17.57 19.95 18.40
C ILE A 109 18.30 18.85 19.20
N PRO A 110 18.56 19.03 20.52
CA PRO A 110 19.33 18.10 21.35
C PRO A 110 18.55 16.81 21.71
N VAL A 111 17.81 16.26 20.75
CA VAL A 111 17.13 14.97 20.89
C VAL A 111 18.03 13.89 20.30
N PRO A 112 18.34 12.81 21.04
CA PRO A 112 19.16 11.71 20.54
C PRO A 112 18.66 11.18 19.19
N SER A 113 19.58 10.91 18.27
CA SER A 113 19.25 10.45 16.91
C SER A 113 18.46 9.13 16.89
N GLN A 114 18.62 8.30 17.92
CA GLN A 114 17.83 7.09 18.13
C GLN A 114 16.33 7.40 18.32
N PHE A 115 15.99 8.47 19.03
CA PHE A 115 14.60 8.85 19.25
C PHE A 115 13.96 9.36 17.96
N LEU A 116 14.69 10.17 17.19
CA LEU A 116 14.25 10.66 15.88
C LEU A 116 14.06 9.52 14.87
N SER A 117 14.96 8.53 14.90
CA SER A 117 14.88 7.35 14.02
C SER A 117 13.75 6.39 14.44
N SER A 118 13.21 6.54 15.65
CA SER A 118 12.07 5.76 16.15
C SER A 118 10.70 6.33 15.75
N LEU A 119 10.64 7.60 15.34
CA LEU A 119 9.40 8.30 14.97
C LEU A 119 8.53 7.55 13.94
N PRO A 120 9.07 6.98 12.84
CA PRO A 120 8.22 6.23 11.91
C PRO A 120 7.55 5.02 12.57
N TYR A 121 8.23 4.34 13.49
CA TYR A 121 7.64 3.21 14.23
C TYR A 121 6.57 3.69 15.22
N LEU A 122 6.83 4.76 15.96
CA LEU A 122 5.83 5.36 16.85
C LEU A 122 4.58 5.80 16.10
N ALA A 123 4.75 6.45 14.94
CA ALA A 123 3.64 6.81 14.07
C ALA A 123 2.82 5.57 13.65
N THR A 124 3.47 4.44 13.36
CA THR A 124 2.75 3.21 13.03
C THR A 124 1.93 2.67 14.19
N ILE A 125 2.47 2.70 15.41
CA ILE A 125 1.79 2.20 16.60
C ILE A 125 0.54 3.05 16.85
N VAL A 126 0.66 4.37 16.82
CA VAL A 126 -0.47 5.30 17.00
C VAL A 126 -1.55 5.05 15.95
N VAL A 127 -1.17 4.93 14.68
CA VAL A 127 -2.12 4.68 13.58
C VAL A 127 -2.76 3.30 13.72
N LEU A 128 -2.01 2.25 14.08
CA LEU A 128 -2.54 0.91 14.34
C LEU A 128 -3.58 0.94 15.47
N VAL A 129 -3.29 1.63 16.57
CA VAL A 129 -4.22 1.74 17.71
C VAL A 129 -5.51 2.43 17.30
N LEU A 130 -5.43 3.54 16.56
CA LEU A 130 -6.60 4.26 16.07
C LEU A 130 -7.47 3.41 15.13
N ILE A 131 -6.84 2.62 14.26
CA ILE A 131 -7.55 1.77 13.30
C ILE A 131 -8.12 0.51 13.97
N SER A 132 -7.39 -0.09 14.91
CA SER A 132 -7.79 -1.29 15.64
C SER A 132 -9.06 -1.07 16.48
N ARG A 133 -9.35 0.17 16.89
CA ARG A 133 -10.63 0.54 17.53
C ARG A 133 -11.86 0.27 16.63
N ASN A 134 -11.72 0.33 15.31
CA ASN A 134 -12.83 0.21 14.37
C ASN A 134 -12.77 -1.06 13.50
N LYS A 135 -12.68 -2.24 14.14
CA LYS A 135 -12.67 -3.56 13.45
C LYS A 135 -13.84 -3.76 12.47
N ARG A 136 -15.03 -3.23 12.79
CA ARG A 136 -16.27 -3.46 12.02
C ARG A 136 -16.22 -2.89 10.60
N LEU A 137 -15.57 -1.73 10.40
CA LEU A 137 -15.45 -1.07 9.09
C LEU A 137 -14.40 -1.74 8.18
N THR A 138 -13.41 -2.42 8.78
CA THR A 138 -12.36 -3.13 8.05
C THR A 138 -12.89 -4.43 7.45
N MET A 139 -13.72 -5.17 8.18
CA MET A 139 -14.31 -6.42 7.69
C MET A 139 -15.27 -6.20 6.51
N MET A 140 -16.05 -5.10 6.50
CA MET A 140 -17.00 -4.82 5.42
C MET A 140 -16.37 -4.55 4.04
N ASN A 141 -15.10 -4.14 3.98
CA ASN A 141 -14.43 -3.85 2.70
C ASN A 141 -13.43 -4.93 2.30
N THR A 142 -13.33 -6.02 3.06
CA THR A 142 -12.39 -7.10 2.75
C THR A 142 -12.96 -7.97 1.63
N PRO A 143 -12.22 -8.18 0.53
CA PRO A 143 -12.68 -9.06 -0.55
C PRO A 143 -12.85 -10.48 -0.03
N ALA A 144 -14.04 -11.06 -0.19
CA ALA A 144 -14.36 -12.37 0.38
C ALA A 144 -13.55 -13.53 -0.26
N SER A 145 -13.07 -13.36 -1.49
CA SER A 145 -12.29 -14.37 -2.20
C SER A 145 -10.77 -14.13 -2.17
N LEU A 146 -10.30 -13.27 -1.27
CA LEU A 146 -8.87 -13.02 -1.11
C LEU A 146 -8.13 -14.29 -0.67
N GLY A 147 -7.03 -14.62 -1.36
CA GLY A 147 -6.21 -15.79 -1.03
C GLY A 147 -6.80 -17.14 -1.45
N GLN A 148 -8.02 -17.16 -2.00
CA GLN A 148 -8.63 -18.37 -2.52
C GLN A 148 -8.03 -18.73 -3.90
N PRO A 149 -7.51 -19.95 -4.07
CA PRO A 149 -7.06 -20.42 -5.37
C PRO A 149 -8.25 -20.48 -6.32
N PHE A 150 -8.06 -19.99 -7.54
CA PHE A 150 -9.08 -20.07 -8.59
C PHE A 150 -8.66 -21.13 -9.60
N VAL A 151 -9.48 -22.17 -9.73
CA VAL A 151 -9.37 -23.19 -10.78
C VAL A 151 -10.57 -22.99 -11.71
N PRO A 152 -10.38 -22.78 -13.02
CA PRO A 152 -11.49 -22.71 -13.97
C PRO A 152 -12.19 -24.07 -14.04
N ASP A 153 -13.51 -24.08 -13.82
CA ASP A 153 -14.33 -25.24 -14.13
C ASP A 153 -14.35 -25.41 -15.66
N ARG A 154 -14.14 -26.64 -16.13
CA ARG A 154 -14.04 -26.97 -17.56
C ARG A 154 -15.33 -26.71 -18.31
#